data_AF-A0A2T0UF84-F1
#
_entry.id   AF-A0A2T0UF84-F1
#
_cell.length_a   1.000
_cell.length_b   1.000
_cell.length_c   1.000
_cell.angle_alpha   90.00
_cell.angle_beta   90.00
_cell.angle_gamma   90.00
#
_symmetry.space_group_name_H-M   'P 1'
#
loop_
_entity.id
_entity.type
_entity.pdbx_description
1 polymer ?
#
loop_
_entity_poly.entity_id
_entity_poly.type
_entity_poly.pdbx_seq_one_letter_code
_entity_poly.pdbx_strand_id
1 'polypeptide(L)'
;MGTDDRFDPHLGLLETTDRLVEELTMHNLKARERLREGIAWLEARREGAGDAEHADIEILIAQCHDALKRMESLRGAYQDVRAINAAAHAEHVEWLEKRMLGGTESPHERRDRAERLERLRVERQARMGELRRRAEEAGRPPQIEGEDGSRGAG
;
A
#
# COMPACT_ATOMS: atom_id res chain seq x y z
N MET A 1 -39.47 -21.28 -7.89
CA MET A 1 -38.42 -20.94 -6.90
C MET A 1 -37.50 -19.96 -7.61
N GLY A 2 -37.59 -18.67 -7.29
CA GLY A 2 -36.66 -17.69 -7.83
C GLY A 2 -35.38 -17.75 -7.00
N THR A 3 -34.25 -18.05 -7.64
CA THR A 3 -32.95 -17.68 -7.07
C THR A 3 -32.98 -16.18 -6.89
N ASP A 4 -32.89 -15.74 -5.64
CA ASP A 4 -32.81 -14.33 -5.31
C ASP A 4 -31.44 -13.84 -5.77
N ASP A 5 -31.30 -13.51 -7.05
CA ASP A 5 -30.14 -12.89 -7.72
C ASP A 5 -29.90 -11.46 -7.21
N ARG A 6 -30.15 -11.21 -5.92
CA ARG A 6 -29.82 -9.96 -5.28
C ARG A 6 -28.31 -9.93 -5.14
N PHE A 7 -27.72 -8.99 -5.85
CA PHE A 7 -26.34 -8.51 -5.67
C PHE A 7 -25.99 -8.52 -4.17
N ASP A 8 -25.04 -9.35 -3.79
CA ASP A 8 -24.53 -9.35 -2.42
C ASP A 8 -23.58 -8.15 -2.27
N PRO A 9 -23.97 -7.11 -1.50
CA PRO A 9 -23.16 -5.91 -1.37
C PRO A 9 -21.78 -6.17 -0.74
N HIS A 10 -21.63 -7.27 0.02
CA HIS A 10 -20.34 -7.66 0.56
C HIS A 10 -19.42 -8.22 -0.52
N LEU A 11 -19.91 -9.09 -1.40
CA LEU A 11 -19.13 -9.60 -2.53
C LEU A 11 -18.72 -8.44 -3.46
N GLY A 12 -19.66 -7.54 -3.78
CA GLY A 12 -19.36 -6.37 -4.62
C GLY A 12 -18.29 -5.45 -4.03
N LEU A 13 -18.25 -5.28 -2.70
CA LEU A 13 -17.20 -4.51 -2.03
C LEU A 13 -15.82 -5.20 -2.13
N LEU A 14 -15.77 -6.52 -1.94
CA LEU A 14 -14.54 -7.30 -2.03
C LEU A 14 -13.99 -7.26 -3.46
N GLU A 15 -14.83 -7.46 -4.47
CA GLU A 15 -14.45 -7.38 -5.89
C GLU A 15 -13.93 -5.98 -6.26
N THR A 16 -14.61 -4.93 -5.78
CA THR A 16 -14.16 -3.54 -5.98
C THR A 16 -12.80 -3.29 -5.33
N THR A 17 -12.57 -3.86 -4.14
CA THR A 17 -11.30 -3.76 -3.42
C THR A 17 -10.18 -4.43 -4.21
N ASP A 18 -10.39 -5.64 -4.75
CA ASP A 18 -9.40 -6.33 -5.57
C ASP A 18 -9.03 -5.53 -6.82
N ARG A 19 -10.04 -5.00 -7.52
CA ARG A 19 -9.85 -4.15 -8.69
C ARG A 19 -9.03 -2.90 -8.36
N LEU A 20 -9.35 -2.20 -7.28
CA LEU A 20 -8.60 -1.02 -6.86
C LEU A 20 -7.14 -1.36 -6.54
N VAL A 21 -6.89 -2.48 -5.85
CA VAL A 21 -5.52 -2.91 -5.54
C VAL A 21 -4.75 -3.30 -6.81
N GLU A 22 -5.42 -3.92 -7.78
CA GLU A 22 -4.83 -4.20 -9.09
C GLU A 22 -4.46 -2.93 -9.86
N GLU A 23 -5.38 -1.96 -9.95
CA GLU A 23 -5.14 -0.67 -10.59
C GLU A 23 -3.96 0.07 -9.93
N LEU A 24 -3.92 0.11 -8.59
CA LEU A 24 -2.82 0.71 -7.82
C LEU A 24 -1.49 -0.02 -8.04
N THR A 25 -1.51 -1.35 -8.12
CA THR A 25 -0.32 -2.16 -8.40
C THR A 25 0.22 -1.83 -9.80
N MET A 26 -0.64 -1.75 -10.80
CA MET A 26 -0.26 -1.41 -12.17
C MET A 26 0.25 0.02 -12.30
N HIS A 27 -0.38 0.98 -11.62
CA HIS A 27 0.10 2.36 -11.58
C HIS A 27 1.48 2.47 -10.93
N ASN A 28 1.70 1.77 -9.82
CA ASN A 28 3.00 1.72 -9.15
C ASN A 28 4.08 1.12 -10.06
N LEU A 29 3.77 0.03 -10.78
CA LEU A 29 4.71 -0.59 -11.72
C LEU A 29 5.11 0.39 -12.84
N LYS A 30 4.14 1.04 -13.50
CA LYS A 30 4.39 2.03 -14.55
C LYS A 30 5.17 3.24 -14.05
N ALA A 31 4.87 3.72 -12.85
CA ALA A 31 5.60 4.85 -12.24
C ALA A 31 7.06 4.49 -11.96
N ARG A 32 7.33 3.27 -11.49
CA ARG A 32 8.70 2.78 -11.26
C ARG A 32 9.49 2.64 -12.55
N GLU A 33 8.86 2.17 -13.62
CA GLU A 33 9.49 2.08 -14.95
C GLU A 33 9.91 3.47 -15.45
N ARG A 34 9.00 4.45 -15.40
CA ARG A 34 9.31 5.85 -15.76
C ARG A 34 10.42 6.48 -14.92
N LEU A 35 10.46 6.18 -13.62
CA LEU A 35 11.56 6.66 -12.76
C LEU A 35 12.91 6.05 -13.16
N ARG A 36 12.94 4.76 -13.53
CA ARG A 36 14.17 4.12 -14.02
C ARG A 36 14.63 4.70 -15.35
N GLU A 37 13.70 4.97 -16.26
CA GLU A 37 14.00 5.68 -17.51
C GLU A 37 14.57 7.08 -17.25
N GLY A 38 13.97 7.81 -16.31
CA GLY A 38 14.44 9.13 -15.90
C GLY A 38 15.84 9.11 -15.28
N ILE A 39 16.16 8.10 -14.45
CA ILE A 39 17.50 7.90 -13.90
C ILE A 39 18.50 7.64 -15.03
N ALA A 40 18.20 6.71 -15.95
CA ALA A 40 19.10 6.42 -17.07
C ALA A 40 19.34 7.65 -17.95
N TRP A 41 18.32 8.48 -18.16
CA TRP A 41 18.45 9.75 -18.88
C TRP A 41 19.36 10.75 -18.14
N LEU A 42 19.20 10.89 -16.82
CA LEU A 42 20.04 11.73 -15.97
C LEU A 42 21.50 11.26 -15.96
N GLU A 43 21.72 9.95 -15.87
CA GLU A 43 23.06 9.34 -15.94
C GLU A 43 23.74 9.62 -17.29
N ALA A 44 23.03 9.49 -18.40
CA ALA A 44 23.56 9.84 -19.71
C ALA A 44 23.86 11.35 -19.83
N ARG A 45 23.02 12.21 -19.24
CA ARG A 45 23.22 13.67 -19.25
C ARG A 45 24.46 14.10 -18.45
N ARG A 46 24.84 13.32 -17.45
CA ARG A 46 25.97 13.56 -16.53
C ARG A 46 27.32 13.53 -17.24
N GLU A 47 27.49 12.71 -18.29
CA GLU A 47 28.77 12.55 -19.01
C GLU A 47 29.27 13.82 -19.70
N GLY A 48 28.36 14.76 -20.00
CA GLY A 48 28.68 16.05 -20.64
C GLY A 48 28.37 17.28 -19.78
N ALA A 49 28.07 17.08 -18.49
CA ALA A 49 27.68 18.15 -17.57
C ALA A 49 28.90 18.89 -17.00
N GLY A 50 28.79 20.21 -16.84
CA GLY A 50 29.74 20.97 -16.01
C GLY A 50 29.50 20.74 -14.51
N ASP A 51 30.43 21.15 -13.65
CA ASP A 51 30.42 20.82 -12.21
C ASP A 51 29.11 21.15 -11.48
N ALA A 52 28.51 22.32 -11.75
CA ALA A 52 27.24 22.71 -11.15
C ALA A 52 26.07 21.81 -11.60
N GLU A 53 25.99 21.52 -12.90
CA GLU A 53 24.97 20.62 -13.45
C GLU A 53 25.18 19.18 -12.98
N HIS A 54 26.44 18.76 -12.78
CA HIS A 54 26.76 17.45 -12.22
C HIS A 54 26.18 17.28 -10.81
N ALA A 55 26.38 18.28 -9.94
CA ALA A 55 25.85 18.26 -8.58
C ALA A 55 24.31 18.20 -8.57
N ASP A 56 23.65 18.99 -9.44
CA ASP A 56 22.18 18.96 -9.57
C ASP A 56 21.69 17.59 -10.05
N ILE A 57 22.36 16.99 -11.04
CA ILE A 57 22.04 15.65 -11.55
C ILE A 57 22.18 14.60 -10.45
N GLU A 58 23.23 14.64 -9.63
CA GLU A 58 23.42 13.70 -8.53
C GLU A 58 22.29 13.79 -7.49
N ILE A 59 21.85 15.00 -7.15
CA ILE A 59 20.71 15.23 -6.24
C ILE A 59 19.43 14.64 -6.84
N LEU A 60 19.17 14.88 -8.12
CA LEU A 60 17.97 14.36 -8.80
C LEU A 60 17.97 12.83 -8.87
N ILE A 61 19.12 12.20 -9.16
CA ILE A 61 19.26 10.74 -9.15
C ILE A 61 18.97 10.21 -7.74
N ALA A 62 19.55 10.81 -6.69
CA ALA A 62 19.29 10.39 -5.31
C ALA A 62 17.79 10.46 -4.95
N GLN A 63 17.11 11.56 -5.31
CA GLN A 63 15.68 11.71 -5.10
C GLN A 63 14.84 10.67 -5.86
N CYS A 64 15.22 10.33 -7.10
CA CYS A 64 14.58 9.29 -7.88
C CYS A 64 14.75 7.91 -7.23
N HIS A 65 15.94 7.58 -6.72
CA HIS A 65 16.20 6.33 -6.01
C HIS A 65 15.39 6.23 -4.71
N ASP A 66 15.28 7.32 -3.95
CA ASP A 66 14.44 7.38 -2.76
C ASP A 66 12.95 7.19 -3.10
N ALA A 67 12.47 7.81 -4.18
CA ALA A 67 11.12 7.60 -4.67
C ALA A 67 10.88 6.15 -5.08
N LEU A 68 11.81 5.51 -5.80
CA LEU A 68 11.74 4.10 -6.15
C LEU A 68 11.65 3.20 -4.92
N LYS A 69 12.47 3.45 -3.89
CA LYS A 69 12.46 2.68 -2.64
C LYS A 69 11.11 2.79 -1.93
N ARG A 70 10.55 4.00 -1.84
CA ARG A 70 9.20 4.21 -1.28
C ARG A 70 8.14 3.46 -2.09
N MET A 71 8.20 3.51 -3.42
CA MET A 71 7.27 2.79 -4.29
C MET A 71 7.39 1.27 -4.16
N GLU A 72 8.60 0.72 -4.02
CA GLU A 72 8.84 -0.71 -3.78
C GLU A 72 8.18 -1.16 -2.46
N SER A 73 8.24 -0.32 -1.43
CA SER A 73 7.63 -0.64 -0.11
C SER A 73 6.10 -0.79 -0.16
N LEU A 74 5.43 -0.11 -1.11
CA LEU A 74 3.99 -0.21 -1.30
C LEU A 74 3.55 -1.58 -1.83
N ARG A 75 4.45 -2.31 -2.50
CA ARG A 75 4.15 -3.66 -3.01
C ARG A 75 3.73 -4.60 -1.90
N GLY A 76 4.40 -4.55 -0.75
CA GLY A 76 4.04 -5.36 0.42
C GLY A 76 2.65 -5.00 0.95
N ALA A 77 2.32 -3.71 1.02
CA ALA A 77 1.01 -3.24 1.45
C ALA A 77 -0.11 -3.72 0.50
N TYR A 78 0.12 -3.71 -0.81
CA TYR A 78 -0.87 -4.23 -1.78
C TYR A 78 -1.08 -5.74 -1.66
N GLN A 79 0.00 -6.50 -1.42
CA GLN A 79 -0.09 -7.94 -1.18
C GLN A 79 -0.86 -8.26 0.09
N ASP A 80 -0.63 -7.49 1.16
CA ASP A 80 -1.35 -7.62 2.42
C ASP A 80 -2.86 -7.38 2.25
N VAL A 81 -3.25 -6.33 1.52
CA VAL A 81 -4.66 -6.04 1.26
C VAL A 81 -5.29 -7.18 0.45
N ARG A 82 -4.62 -7.69 -0.59
CA ARG A 82 -5.12 -8.86 -1.34
C ARG A 82 -5.31 -10.09 -0.47
N ALA A 83 -4.37 -10.39 0.43
CA ALA A 83 -4.47 -11.54 1.32
C ALA A 83 -5.66 -11.42 2.29
N ILE A 84 -5.84 -10.23 2.88
CA ILE A 84 -6.99 -9.93 3.75
C ILE A 84 -8.30 -10.06 2.97
N ASN A 85 -8.35 -9.51 1.75
CA ASN A 85 -9.53 -9.53 0.91
C ASN A 85 -9.92 -10.96 0.49
N ALA A 86 -8.93 -11.78 0.11
CA ALA A 86 -9.13 -13.19 -0.21
C ALA A 86 -9.65 -14.00 1.00
N ALA A 87 -9.11 -13.76 2.19
CA ALA A 87 -9.59 -14.39 3.42
C ALA A 87 -11.04 -14.01 3.73
N ALA A 88 -11.38 -12.72 3.61
CA ALA A 88 -12.75 -12.23 3.79
C ALA A 88 -13.72 -12.80 2.75
N HIS A 89 -13.27 -12.97 1.51
CA HIS A 89 -14.06 -13.58 0.43
C HIS A 89 -14.37 -15.06 0.73
N ALA A 90 -13.36 -15.83 1.16
CA ALA A 90 -13.55 -17.23 1.53
C ALA A 90 -14.53 -17.41 2.70
N GLU A 91 -14.40 -16.59 3.75
CA GLU A 91 -15.31 -16.65 4.90
C GLU A 91 -16.76 -16.29 4.51
N HIS A 92 -16.93 -15.30 3.62
CA HIS A 92 -18.25 -14.89 3.16
C HIS A 92 -18.93 -15.95 2.29
N VAL A 93 -18.17 -16.60 1.40
CA VAL A 93 -18.68 -17.73 0.59
C VAL A 93 -19.08 -18.91 1.48
N GLU A 94 -18.25 -19.29 2.45
CA GLU A 94 -18.57 -20.37 3.41
C GLU A 94 -19.88 -20.07 4.18
N TRP A 95 -20.05 -18.82 4.61
CA TRP A 95 -21.29 -18.39 5.27
C TRP A 95 -22.51 -18.47 4.36
N LEU A 96 -22.39 -18.05 3.09
CA LEU A 96 -23.45 -18.15 2.09
C LEU A 96 -23.84 -19.61 1.81
N GLU A 97 -22.85 -20.49 1.60
CA GLU A 97 -23.07 -21.93 1.38
C GLU A 97 -23.83 -22.56 2.54
N LYS A 98 -23.39 -22.29 3.78
CA LYS A 98 -24.05 -22.81 4.98
C LYS A 98 -25.50 -22.34 5.11
N ARG A 99 -25.76 -21.06 4.79
CA ARG A 99 -27.11 -20.49 4.80
C ARG A 99 -27.99 -21.09 3.70
N MET A 100 -27.45 -21.30 2.50
CA MET A 100 -28.17 -21.92 1.38
C MET A 100 -28.57 -23.37 1.67
N LEU A 101 -27.74 -24.11 2.41
CA LEU A 101 -28.01 -25.48 2.86
C LEU A 101 -28.99 -25.57 4.05
N GLY A 102 -29.60 -24.45 4.47
CA GLY A 102 -30.56 -24.42 5.58
C GLY A 102 -29.92 -24.51 6.98
N GLY A 103 -28.59 -24.44 7.06
CA GLY A 103 -27.86 -24.38 8.31
C GLY A 103 -27.96 -22.99 8.95
N THR A 104 -28.25 -22.94 10.25
CA THR A 104 -28.00 -21.73 11.05
C THR A 104 -26.67 -21.90 11.79
N GLU A 105 -25.88 -20.83 11.91
CA GLU A 105 -24.69 -20.88 12.76
C GLU A 105 -25.11 -21.22 14.20
N SER A 106 -24.54 -22.29 14.74
CA SER A 106 -24.68 -22.62 16.15
C SER A 106 -24.14 -21.45 17.01
N PRO A 107 -24.59 -21.32 18.27
CA PRO A 107 -24.07 -20.29 19.16
C PRO A 107 -22.54 -20.32 19.34
N HIS A 108 -21.90 -21.47 19.16
CA HIS A 108 -20.44 -21.61 19.22
C HIS A 108 -19.77 -21.05 17.97
N GLU A 109 -20.26 -21.40 16.79
CA GLU A 109 -19.70 -20.92 15.52
C GLU A 109 -19.86 -19.40 15.37
N ARG A 110 -20.96 -18.83 15.91
CA ARG A 110 -21.15 -17.37 15.99
C ARG A 110 -20.09 -16.69 16.85
N ARG A 111 -19.72 -17.30 17.98
CA ARG A 111 -18.65 -16.76 18.85
C ARG A 111 -17.30 -16.86 18.17
N ASP A 112 -16.99 -18.02 17.60
CA ASP A 112 -15.70 -18.24 16.93
C ASP A 112 -15.52 -17.30 15.74
N ARG A 113 -16.60 -17.06 14.98
CA ARG A 113 -16.62 -16.08 13.90
C ARG A 113 -16.43 -14.66 14.40
N ALA A 114 -17.15 -14.25 15.44
CA ALA A 114 -16.99 -12.93 16.03
C ALA A 114 -15.56 -12.69 16.54
N GLU A 115 -14.95 -13.69 17.17
CA GLU A 115 -13.54 -13.62 17.61
C GLU A 115 -12.56 -13.54 16.44
N ARG A 116 -12.78 -14.33 15.37
CA ARG A 116 -11.94 -14.25 14.16
C ARG A 116 -12.03 -12.88 13.49
N LEU A 117 -13.25 -12.36 13.31
CA LEU A 117 -13.47 -11.04 12.72
C LEU A 117 -12.85 -9.93 13.57
N GLU A 118 -12.95 -10.01 14.89
CA GLU A 118 -12.33 -9.04 15.79
C GLU A 118 -10.79 -9.10 15.70
N ARG A 119 -10.19 -10.29 15.65
CA ARG A 119 -8.74 -10.44 15.43
C ARG A 119 -8.30 -9.82 14.10
N LEU A 120 -9.01 -10.11 13.02
CA LEU A 120 -8.73 -9.53 11.70
C LEU A 120 -8.89 -8.01 11.69
N ARG A 121 -9.89 -7.49 12.40
CA ARG A 121 -10.11 -6.04 12.56
C ARG A 121 -8.95 -5.38 13.30
N VAL A 122 -8.51 -5.95 14.41
CA VAL A 122 -7.36 -5.46 15.20
C VAL A 122 -6.08 -5.49 14.36
N GLU A 123 -5.81 -6.59 13.65
CA GLU A 123 -4.64 -6.74 12.80
C GLU A 123 -4.65 -5.71 11.66
N ARG A 124 -5.79 -5.53 10.98
CA ARG A 124 -5.96 -4.50 9.95
C ARG A 124 -5.70 -3.10 10.50
N GLN A 125 -6.21 -2.79 11.69
CA GLN A 125 -6.03 -1.48 12.31
C GLN A 125 -4.57 -1.24 12.70
N ALA A 126 -3.87 -2.25 13.23
CA ALA A 126 -2.45 -2.18 13.54
C ALA A 126 -1.61 -1.93 12.27
N ARG A 127 -1.85 -2.69 11.20
CA ARG A 127 -1.13 -2.53 9.92
C ARG A 127 -1.40 -1.17 9.28
N MET A 128 -2.65 -0.67 9.32
CA MET A 128 -2.99 0.68 8.87
C MET A 128 -2.28 1.76 9.70
N GLY A 129 -2.15 1.54 11.01
CA GLY A 129 -1.37 2.41 11.91
C GLY A 129 0.11 2.43 11.53
N GLU A 130 0.70 1.28 11.25
CA GLU A 130 2.10 1.19 10.78
C GLU A 130 2.31 1.87 9.43
N LEU A 131 1.40 1.69 8.48
CA LEU A 131 1.47 2.35 7.17
C LEU A 131 1.38 3.88 7.31
N ARG A 132 0.49 4.38 8.17
CA ARG A 132 0.40 5.82 8.47
C ARG A 132 1.68 6.34 9.10
N ARG A 133 2.20 5.63 10.11
CA ARG A 133 3.47 6.00 10.77
C ARG A 133 4.63 6.04 9.78
N ARG A 134 4.76 5.04 8.92
CA ARG A 134 5.80 5.01 7.87
C ARG A 134 5.64 6.14 6.86
N ALA A 135 4.40 6.49 6.50
CA ALA A 135 4.13 7.62 5.62
C ALA A 135 4.49 8.97 6.27
N GLU A 136 4.21 9.14 7.56
CA GLU A 136 4.59 10.32 8.35
C GLU A 136 6.12 10.43 8.51
N GLU A 137 6.79 9.32 8.80
CA GLU A 137 8.25 9.24 8.88
C GLU A 137 8.92 9.55 7.53
N ALA A 138 8.35 9.09 6.42
CA ALA A 138 8.83 9.38 5.06
C ALA A 138 8.51 10.81 4.58
N GLY A 139 7.52 11.47 5.17
CA GLY A 139 7.13 12.86 4.89
C GLY A 139 7.88 13.89 5.72
N ARG A 140 8.68 13.48 6.72
CA ARG A 140 9.56 14.38 7.46
C ARG A 140 10.78 14.73 6.59
N PRO A 141 11.06 16.03 6.33
CA PRO A 141 12.34 16.41 5.73
C PRO A 141 13.46 15.93 6.65
N PRO A 142 14.62 15.51 6.10
CA PRO A 142 15.77 15.15 6.91
C PRO A 142 16.10 16.33 7.82
N GLN A 143 16.14 16.09 9.14
CA GLN A 143 16.70 17.06 10.07
C GLN A 143 18.18 17.16 9.74
N ILE A 144 18.56 18.26 9.08
CA ILE A 144 19.95 18.65 8.95
C ILE A 144 20.37 19.10 10.36
N GLU A 145 20.92 18.18 11.16
CA GLU A 145 21.73 18.55 12.32
C GLU A 145 23.04 19.14 11.78
N GLY A 146 23.03 20.44 11.53
CA GLY A 146 24.19 21.16 11.04
C GLY A 146 23.92 22.65 10.92
N GLU A 147 24.65 23.42 11.72
CA GLU A 147 24.77 24.88 11.70
C GLU A 147 23.79 25.68 12.56
N ASP A 148 23.81 25.41 13.87
CA ASP A 148 23.58 26.49 14.82
C ASP A 148 24.87 27.33 14.95
N GLY A 149 24.86 28.48 14.29
CA GLY A 149 25.44 29.71 14.82
C GLY A 149 26.95 29.90 14.70
N SER A 150 27.49 29.96 13.48
CA SER A 150 28.74 30.71 13.25
C SER A 150 28.46 31.96 12.42
N ARG A 151 28.67 33.11 13.06
CA ARG A 151 28.85 34.50 12.57
C ARG A 151 27.63 35.43 12.55
N GLY A 152 27.76 36.50 13.35
CA GLY A 152 26.97 37.72 13.26
C GLY A 152 27.38 38.77 14.30
N ALA A 153 28.44 39.51 13.96
CA ALA A 153 29.00 40.71 14.59
C ALA A 153 28.17 41.51 15.63
N GLY A 154 28.87 41.90 16.71
CA GLY A 154 28.57 43.00 17.62
C GLY A 154 29.82 43.36 18.39
#